data_AF-A0A183SUT6-F1
#
_entry.id   AF-A0A183SUT6-F1
#
_cell.length_a   1.000
_cell.length_b   1.000
_cell.length_c   1.000
_cell.angle_alpha   90.00
_cell.angle_beta   90.00
_cell.angle_gamma   90.00
#
_symmetry.space_group_name_H-M   'P 1'
#
loop_
_entity.id
_entity.type
_entity.pdbx_description
1 polymer ?
#
loop_
_entity_poly.entity_id
_entity_poly.type
_entity_poly.pdbx_seq_one_letter_code
_entity_poly.pdbx_strand_id
1 'polypeptide(L)'
;MIDISEAYLNLLIDEAKQEMLTINKHRGLFNYTHLNLCVKTAPSIFQQLMDTMLTNIPGTVAYLDEILVVGRTDKEMLQRLDKVMENLIDYGLKINLEKSEFLRKKSTT
;
A
#
# COMPACT_ATOMS: atom_id res chain seq x y z
N MET A 1 -5.91 -1.70 11.91
CA MET A 1 -6.28 -1.25 10.57
C MET A 1 -5.67 0.11 10.37
N ILE A 2 -4.84 0.26 9.35
CA ILE A 2 -4.15 1.52 9.04
C ILE A 2 -4.76 2.05 7.76
N ASP A 3 -5.20 3.30 7.79
CA ASP A 3 -5.75 4.01 6.62
C ASP A 3 -4.65 4.90 6.05
N ILE A 4 -4.43 4.83 4.73
CA ILE A 4 -3.43 5.61 4.02
C ILE A 4 -4.07 6.89 3.48
N SER A 5 -3.55 8.05 3.89
CA SER A 5 -4.06 9.36 3.46
C SER A 5 -3.79 9.62 1.98
N GLU A 6 -4.85 9.69 1.17
CA GLU A 6 -4.92 10.24 -0.20
C GLU A 6 -3.69 9.95 -1.10
N ALA A 7 -3.02 8.81 -0.90
CA ALA A 7 -1.77 8.48 -1.60
C ALA A 7 -2.04 8.19 -3.09
N TYR A 8 -3.22 7.64 -3.39
CA TYR A 8 -3.70 7.37 -4.74
C TYR A 8 -3.78 8.62 -5.61
N LEU A 9 -4.27 9.76 -5.09
CA LEU A 9 -4.33 11.02 -5.86
C LEU A 9 -2.92 11.55 -6.16
N ASN A 10 -2.02 11.48 -5.19
CA ASN A 10 -0.65 11.99 -5.36
C ASN A 10 0.20 11.14 -6.32
N LEU A 11 0.02 9.80 -6.31
CA LEU A 11 0.69 8.90 -7.27
C LEU A 11 0.19 9.07 -8.70
N LEU A 12 -1.07 9.50 -8.89
CA LEU A 12 -1.67 9.71 -10.20
C LEU A 12 -1.37 11.07 -10.82
N ILE A 13 -1.18 12.10 -9.99
CA ILE A 13 -0.86 13.45 -10.46
C ILE A 13 0.62 13.54 -10.86
N ASP A 14 1.49 12.74 -10.23
CA ASP A 14 2.91 12.70 -10.52
C ASP A 14 3.20 11.77 -11.71
N GLU A 15 2.74 12.15 -12.91
CA GLU A 15 3.00 11.43 -14.18
C GLU A 15 4.51 11.15 -14.38
N ALA A 16 5.38 11.96 -13.78
CA ALA A 16 6.83 11.79 -13.82
C ALA A 16 7.34 10.59 -13.01
N LYS A 17 6.60 10.12 -11.98
CA LYS A 17 6.98 8.94 -11.19
C LYS A 17 6.58 7.60 -11.81
N GLN A 18 5.85 7.62 -12.95
CA GLN A 18 5.56 6.40 -13.72
C GLN A 18 6.84 5.65 -14.13
N GLU A 19 7.95 6.36 -14.39
CA GLU A 19 9.21 5.71 -14.76
C GLU A 19 9.77 4.83 -13.61
N MET A 20 9.63 5.25 -12.35
CA MET A 20 10.18 4.52 -11.20
C MET A 20 9.34 3.28 -10.83
N LEU A 21 8.05 3.26 -11.23
CA LEU A 21 7.15 2.12 -11.08
C LEU A 21 7.17 1.18 -12.31
N THR A 22 8.12 1.36 -13.23
CA THR A 22 8.34 0.45 -14.36
C THR A 22 8.98 -0.84 -13.85
N ILE A 23 8.16 -1.72 -13.27
CA ILE A 23 8.54 -3.10 -13.00
C ILE A 23 8.78 -3.76 -14.35
N ASN A 24 10.04 -4.16 -14.60
CA ASN A 24 10.55 -4.85 -15.79
C ASN A 24 9.53 -5.80 -16.43
N LYS A 25 8.84 -5.36 -17.47
CA LYS A 25 8.23 -6.27 -18.44
C LYS A 25 9.30 -6.65 -19.45
N HIS A 26 9.89 -7.83 -19.27
CA HIS A 26 10.62 -8.52 -20.32
C HIS A 26 9.67 -8.91 -21.46
N ARG A 27 9.36 -7.95 -22.35
CA ARG A 27 9.06 -8.09 -23.79
C ARG A 27 8.27 -6.88 -24.29
N GLY A 28 8.98 -6.01 -25.01
CA GLY A 28 8.41 -5.09 -26.00
C GLY A 28 8.05 -3.72 -25.46
N LEU A 29 8.78 -2.70 -25.94
CA LEU A 29 8.39 -1.30 -25.78
C LEU A 29 6.98 -1.08 -26.34
N PHE A 30 6.04 -0.69 -25.48
CA PHE A 30 4.77 -0.13 -25.91
C PHE A 30 4.57 1.20 -25.20
N ASN A 31 4.89 2.29 -25.89
CA ASN A 31 4.52 3.64 -25.50
C ASN A 31 3.00 3.78 -25.66
N TYR A 32 2.26 3.55 -24.57
CA TYR A 32 0.85 3.96 -24.48
C TYR A 32 0.74 5.27 -23.71
N THR A 33 0.50 6.30 -24.49
CA THR A 33 -0.17 7.57 -24.20
C THR A 33 -1.23 7.51 -23.07
N HIS A 34 -0.77 7.64 -21.83
CA HIS A 34 -1.20 8.51 -20.71
C HIS A 34 -2.70 8.81 -20.42
N LEU A 35 -3.66 8.78 -21.35
CA LEU A 35 -4.97 9.39 -21.08
C LEU A 35 -6.10 8.45 -20.62
N ASN A 36 -5.95 7.12 -20.74
CA ASN A 36 -7.03 6.18 -20.36
C ASN A 36 -6.64 5.09 -19.36
N LEU A 37 -5.38 5.01 -18.94
CA LEU A 37 -4.94 4.07 -17.89
C LEU A 37 -5.21 4.62 -16.48
N CYS A 38 -5.17 5.95 -16.27
CA CYS A 38 -5.12 6.54 -14.93
C CYS A 38 -6.35 6.35 -14.05
N VAL A 39 -7.56 6.08 -14.58
CA VAL A 39 -8.73 5.89 -13.69
C VAL A 39 -9.04 4.41 -13.44
N LYS A 40 -8.91 3.56 -14.47
CA LYS A 40 -9.27 2.13 -14.35
C LYS A 40 -8.13 1.27 -13.84
N THR A 41 -6.87 1.61 -14.15
CA THR A 41 -5.70 0.78 -13.78
C THR A 41 -5.04 1.24 -12.49
N ALA A 42 -5.32 2.45 -12.05
CA ALA A 42 -4.70 3.02 -10.87
C ALA A 42 -4.99 2.25 -9.57
N PRO A 43 -6.21 1.73 -9.31
CA PRO A 43 -6.45 0.88 -8.14
C PRO A 43 -5.62 -0.40 -8.18
N SER A 44 -5.46 -1.01 -9.37
CA SER A 44 -4.65 -2.22 -9.55
C SER A 44 -3.15 -1.96 -9.36
N ILE A 45 -2.63 -0.84 -9.87
CA ILE A 45 -1.23 -0.44 -9.70
C ILE A 45 -0.96 -0.13 -8.23
N PHE A 46 -1.86 0.58 -7.56
CA PHE A 46 -1.74 0.89 -6.14
C PHE A 46 -1.81 -0.38 -5.30
N GLN A 47 -2.73 -1.30 -5.59
CA GLN A 47 -2.79 -2.60 -4.92
C GLN A 47 -1.48 -3.37 -5.10
N GLN A 48 -0.90 -3.40 -6.30
CA GLN A 48 0.38 -4.05 -6.55
C GLN A 48 1.53 -3.41 -5.76
N LEU A 49 1.54 -2.08 -5.63
CA LEU A 49 2.50 -1.36 -4.79
C LEU A 49 2.36 -1.78 -3.32
N MET A 50 1.13 -1.83 -2.81
CA MET A 50 0.83 -2.22 -1.43
C MET A 50 1.19 -3.69 -1.16
N ASP A 51 0.87 -4.60 -2.09
CA ASP A 51 1.25 -6.01 -2.01
C ASP A 51 2.77 -6.18 -2.01
N THR A 52 3.48 -5.41 -2.86
CA THR A 52 4.95 -5.39 -2.90
C THR A 52 5.53 -4.92 -1.58
N MET A 53 4.98 -3.82 -1.04
CA MET A 53 5.39 -3.24 0.24
C MET A 53 5.18 -4.22 1.40
N LEU A 54 4.13 -5.03 1.37
CA LEU A 54 3.80 -5.99 2.43
C LEU A 54 4.38 -7.39 2.24
N THR A 55 5.05 -7.67 1.11
CA THR A 55 5.49 -9.03 0.72
C THR A 55 6.31 -9.76 1.79
N ASN A 56 7.12 -9.03 2.57
CA ASN A 56 8.00 -9.60 3.60
C ASN A 56 7.47 -9.50 5.03
N ILE A 57 6.20 -9.12 5.20
CA ILE A 57 5.55 -8.97 6.50
C ILE A 57 4.39 -9.97 6.58
N PRO A 58 4.59 -11.20 7.11
CA PRO A 58 3.50 -12.16 7.21
C PRO A 58 2.40 -11.61 8.13
N GLY A 59 1.14 -11.97 7.86
CA GLY A 59 0.01 -11.51 8.69
C GLY A 59 -0.43 -10.07 8.42
N THR A 60 0.01 -9.48 7.31
CA THR A 60 -0.53 -8.21 6.79
C THR A 60 -1.23 -8.41 5.46
N VAL A 61 -2.31 -7.68 5.25
CA VAL A 61 -3.06 -7.64 3.98
C VAL A 61 -3.38 -6.19 3.69
N ALA A 62 -3.23 -5.76 2.44
CA ALA A 62 -3.73 -4.47 1.98
C ALA A 62 -4.96 -4.66 1.09
N TYR A 63 -5.91 -3.74 1.22
CA TYR A 63 -6.98 -3.55 0.27
C TYR A 63 -7.06 -2.05 -0.04
N LEU A 64 -6.60 -1.67 -1.23
CA LEU A 64 -6.45 -0.27 -1.62
C LEU A 64 -5.68 0.51 -0.54
N ASP A 65 -6.31 1.51 0.07
CA ASP A 65 -5.79 2.42 1.09
C ASP A 65 -5.83 1.86 2.52
N GLU A 66 -6.38 0.65 2.73
CA GLU A 66 -6.45 0.03 4.04
C GLU A 66 -5.43 -1.10 4.21
N ILE A 67 -4.63 -1.04 5.28
CA ILE A 67 -3.75 -2.13 5.70
C ILE A 67 -4.30 -2.78 6.97
N LEU A 68 -4.58 -4.07 6.87
CA LEU A 68 -4.89 -4.92 8.00
C LEU A 68 -3.61 -5.60 8.51
N VAL A 69 -3.30 -5.38 9.78
CA VAL A 69 -2.20 -6.07 10.49
C VAL A 69 -2.83 -7.00 11.53
N VAL A 70 -2.52 -8.29 11.43
CA VAL A 70 -3.01 -9.33 12.34
C VAL A 70 -1.82 -9.95 13.07
N GLY A 71 -1.98 -10.28 14.35
CA GLY A 71 -1.01 -11.03 15.14
C GLY A 71 -1.74 -11.98 16.09
N ARG A 72 -1.09 -13.07 16.50
CA ARG A 72 -1.61 -13.98 17.54
C ARG A 72 -1.39 -13.44 18.95
N THR A 73 -0.41 -12.56 19.10
CA THR A 73 -0.10 -11.86 20.35
C THR A 73 0.09 -10.37 20.08
N ASP A 74 -0.12 -9.53 21.10
CA ASP A 74 0.11 -8.08 21.00
C ASP A 74 1.56 -7.79 20.59
N LYS A 75 2.53 -8.57 21.10
CA LYS A 75 3.95 -8.44 20.73
C LYS A 75 4.19 -8.72 19.25
N GLU A 76 3.63 -9.79 18.71
CA GLU A 76 3.75 -10.12 17.29
C GLU A 76 3.07 -9.06 16.40
N MET A 77 1.92 -8.56 16.83
CA MET A 77 1.20 -7.50 16.13
C MET A 77 2.02 -6.19 16.11
N LEU A 78 2.60 -5.80 17.24
CA LEU A 78 3.47 -4.62 17.33
C LEU A 78 4.71 -4.75 16.45
N GLN A 79 5.38 -5.90 16.47
CA GLN A 79 6.55 -6.14 15.59
C GLN A 79 6.21 -6.05 14.10
N ARG A 80 5.00 -6.46 13.71
CA ARG A 80 4.52 -6.31 12.32
C ARG A 80 4.17 -4.87 12.01
N LEU A 81 3.50 -4.20 12.95
CA LEU A 81 3.15 -2.79 12.83
C LEU A 81 4.40 -1.95 12.61
N ASP A 82 5.46 -2.16 13.40
CA ASP A 82 6.73 -1.43 13.27
C ASP A 82 7.32 -1.59 11.85
N LYS A 83 7.36 -2.82 11.31
CA LYS A 83 7.83 -3.07 9.94
C LYS A 83 6.95 -2.41 8.88
N VAL A 84 5.63 -2.39 9.08
CA VAL A 84 4.72 -1.69 8.18
C VAL A 84 4.99 -0.19 8.22
N MET A 85 5.23 0.39 9.40
CA MET A 85 5.58 1.81 9.53
C MET A 85 6.90 2.14 8.83
N GLU A 86 7.94 1.32 9.00
CA GLU A 86 9.22 1.45 8.31
C GLU A 86 9.02 1.47 6.79
N ASN A 87 8.28 0.49 6.26
CA ASN A 87 8.00 0.42 4.83
C ASN A 87 7.15 1.61 4.34
N LEU A 88 6.16 2.08 5.11
CA LEU A 88 5.38 3.27 4.74
C LEU A 88 6.26 4.51 4.62
N ILE A 89 7.24 4.67 5.51
CA ILE A 89 8.22 5.77 5.46
C ILE A 89 9.11 5.64 4.21
N ASP A 90 9.64 4.45 3.93
CA ASP A 90 10.51 4.21 2.77
C ASP A 90 9.81 4.47 1.43
N TYR A 91 8.52 4.15 1.35
CA TYR A 91 7.69 4.40 0.17
C TYR A 91 7.08 5.82 0.13
N GLY A 92 7.31 6.64 1.17
CA GLY A 92 6.78 7.99 1.26
C GLY A 92 5.26 8.08 1.41
N LEU A 93 4.62 7.02 1.94
CA LEU A 93 3.19 6.94 2.16
C LEU A 93 2.82 7.52 3.53
N LYS A 94 1.70 8.24 3.59
CA LYS A 94 1.22 8.91 4.81
C LYS A 94 0.02 8.19 5.39
N ILE A 95 -0.06 8.15 6.72
CA ILE A 95 -1.14 7.50 7.45
C ILE A 95 -2.18 8.54 7.85
N ASN A 96 -3.45 8.19 7.68
CA ASN A 96 -4.56 8.91 8.27
C ASN A 96 -4.78 8.41 9.70
N LEU A 97 -4.21 9.12 10.68
CA LEU A 97 -4.32 8.72 12.09
C LEU A 97 -5.77 8.77 12.61
N GLU A 98 -6.61 9.65 12.07
CA GLU A 98 -8.01 9.79 12.50
C GLU A 98 -8.87 8.59 12.07
N LYS A 99 -8.56 8.01 10.91
CA LYS A 99 -9.26 6.82 10.37
C LYS A 99 -8.58 5.50 10.73
N SER A 100 -7.37 5.55 11.26
CA SER A 100 -6.62 4.34 11.63
C SER A 100 -7.02 3.83 13.02
N GLU A 101 -7.19 2.52 13.14
CA GLU A 101 -7.45 1.82 14.39
C GLU A 101 -6.28 0.89 14.75
N PHE A 102 -5.64 1.11 15.89
CA PHE A 102 -4.53 0.28 16.36
C PHE A 102 -4.95 -0.64 17.52
N LEU A 103 -4.35 -1.83 17.58
CA LEU A 103 -4.49 -2.77 18.71
C LEU A 103 -5.94 -3.13 19.12
N ARG A 104 -6.84 -3.22 18.14
CA ARG A 104 -8.22 -3.64 18.40
C ARG A 104 -8.28 -5.14 18.69
N LYS A 105 -8.75 -5.50 19.89
CA LYS A 105 -9.02 -6.90 20.25
C LYS A 105 -10.28 -7.37 19.51
N LYS A 106 -10.23 -8.59 18.95
CA LYS A 106 -11.40 -9.20 18.33
C LYS A 106 -12.43 -9.47 19.43
N SER A 107 -13.61 -8.86 19.34
CA SER A 107 -14.76 -9.19 20.19
C SER A 107 -15.15 -10.64 19.88
N THR A 108 -14.89 -11.55 20.79
CA THR A 108 -15.44 -12.91 20.73
C THR A 108 -16.94 -12.79 20.97
N THR A 109 -17.74 -12.96 19.92
CA THR A 109 -19.17 -13.30 20.01
C THR A 109 -19.32 -14.75 19.59
#